data_AF-A0A523PH89-F1
#
_entry.id   AF-A0A523PH89-F1
#
_cell.length_a   1.000
_cell.length_b   1.000
_cell.length_c   1.000
_cell.angle_alpha   90.00
_cell.angle_beta   90.00
_cell.angle_gamma   90.00
#
_symmetry.space_group_name_H-M   'P 1'
#
loop_
_entity.id
_entity.type
_entity.pdbx_description
1 polymer ?
#
loop_
_entity_poly.entity_id
_entity_poly.type
_entity_poly.pdbx_seq_one_letter_code
_entity_poly.pdbx_strand_id
1 'polypeptide(L)'
;MKRTSQTAPQTLEQRIRRLEKRVALLAGNEKRALATTPNAFHPALPLGLGVVVLVSGYLGLGLPQHYYQPLFAGLVVILVYHRQLWSLAPGHWRWPQIIVNFLMLSLFFKLLIGGGTRYPLGWLKVPVLKKISPTEESPWYDQLFPNFEVAWQGIPAVTDLSFDVTMIQSFLLIATLAGAVFRFQPFASLTAVLLLLVSIPTFTSFNWEWVVLFLVLGGASLYLQTYPLTVRPNHAQQKDE
;
A
#
# COMPACT_ATOMS: atom_id res chain seq x y z
N MET A 1 12.07 52.18 42.12
CA MET A 1 11.33 51.29 41.19
C MET A 1 12.18 51.04 39.96
N LYS A 2 12.81 49.86 39.83
CA LYS A 2 13.43 49.37 38.58
C LYS A 2 13.54 47.85 38.68
N ARG A 3 12.59 47.14 38.06
CA ARG A 3 12.74 45.71 37.74
C ARG A 3 13.50 45.63 36.42
N THR A 4 14.74 45.19 36.48
CA THR A 4 15.47 44.68 35.32
C THR A 4 15.75 43.21 35.59
N SER A 5 14.77 42.37 35.24
CA SER A 5 14.97 40.93 35.12
C SER A 5 15.81 40.67 33.86
N GLN A 6 17.13 40.61 34.03
CA GLN A 6 18.03 40.05 33.03
C GLN A 6 17.76 38.54 32.95
N THR A 7 16.96 38.13 31.97
CA THR A 7 16.99 36.75 31.47
C THR A 7 18.33 36.54 30.78
N ALA A 8 19.25 35.83 31.43
CA ALA A 8 20.49 35.38 30.81
C ALA A 8 20.17 34.64 29.50
N PRO A 9 20.95 34.85 28.41
CA PRO A 9 20.74 34.14 27.17
C PRO A 9 21.00 32.65 27.41
N GLN A 10 19.92 31.87 27.50
CA GLN A 10 20.02 30.42 27.49
C GLN A 10 20.75 30.04 26.20
N THR A 11 21.94 29.46 26.34
CA THR A 11 22.72 28.98 25.20
C THR A 11 21.88 28.00 24.39
N LEU A 12 21.98 28.08 23.08
CA LEU A 12 21.14 27.33 22.14
C LEU A 12 21.16 25.82 22.42
N GLU A 13 22.29 25.31 22.90
CA GLU A 13 22.50 23.93 23.35
C GLU A 13 21.60 23.52 24.53
N GLN A 14 21.37 24.42 25.50
CA GLN A 14 20.47 24.15 26.62
C GLN A 14 19.01 24.04 26.17
N ARG A 15 18.63 24.81 25.15
CA ARG A 15 17.29 24.73 24.54
C ARG A 15 17.12 23.43 23.76
N ILE A 16 18.13 23.02 22.98
CA ILE A 16 18.14 21.75 22.24
C ILE A 16 18.02 20.57 23.20
N ARG A 17 18.88 20.49 24.23
CA ARG A 17 18.82 19.38 25.20
C ARG A 17 17.48 19.30 25.95
N ARG A 18 16.87 20.45 26.25
CA ARG A 18 15.54 20.48 26.89
C ARG A 18 14.44 20.01 25.94
N LEU A 19 14.55 20.33 24.65
CA LEU A 19 13.62 19.85 23.63
C LEU A 19 13.79 18.34 23.40
N GLU A 20 15.01 17.84 23.26
CA GLU A 20 15.29 16.39 23.13
C GLU A 20 14.73 15.61 24.32
N LYS A 21 14.94 16.12 25.54
CA LYS A 21 14.40 15.48 26.75
C LYS A 21 12.87 15.50 26.79
N ARG A 22 12.23 16.59 26.33
CA ARG A 22 10.77 16.68 26.22
C ARG A 22 10.22 15.76 25.14
N VAL A 23 10.87 15.67 23.98
CA VAL A 23 10.50 14.76 22.89
C VAL A 23 10.65 13.30 23.34
N ALA A 24 11.74 12.96 24.03
CA ALA A 24 11.94 11.62 24.58
C ALA A 24 10.90 11.26 25.66
N LEU A 25 10.52 12.22 26.52
CA LEU A 25 9.46 12.03 27.51
C LEU A 25 8.08 11.91 26.86
N LEU A 26 7.78 12.70 25.82
CA LEU A 26 6.53 12.60 25.08
C LEU A 26 6.44 11.28 24.31
N ALA A 27 7.51 10.85 23.62
CA ALA A 27 7.57 9.56 22.95
C ALA A 27 7.47 8.37 23.92
N GLY A 28 8.04 8.51 25.13
CA GLY A 28 7.90 7.50 26.20
C GLY A 28 6.51 7.45 26.82
N ASN A 29 5.88 8.61 27.01
CA ASN A 29 4.52 8.73 27.55
C ASN A 29 3.46 8.34 26.53
N GLU A 30 3.66 8.59 25.24
CA GLU A 30 2.77 8.16 24.16
C GLU A 30 2.73 6.63 24.06
N LYS A 31 3.89 5.97 24.17
CA LYS A 31 3.98 4.50 24.28
C LYS A 31 3.28 3.95 25.53
N ARG A 32 3.37 4.65 26.67
CA ARG A 32 2.67 4.27 27.92
C ARG A 32 1.17 4.57 27.89
N ALA A 33 0.75 5.66 27.25
CA ALA A 33 -0.64 6.06 27.09
C ALA A 33 -1.37 5.12 26.11
N LEU A 34 -0.71 4.68 25.04
CA LEU A 34 -1.24 3.61 24.18
C LEU A 34 -1.33 2.25 24.89
N ALA A 35 -0.43 1.97 25.83
CA ALA A 35 -0.44 0.73 26.60
C ALA A 35 -1.55 0.67 27.68
N THR A 36 -2.20 1.81 27.99
CA THR A 36 -3.20 1.93 29.07
C THR A 36 -4.65 1.94 28.59
N THR A 37 -4.92 1.90 27.29
CA THR A 37 -6.28 1.66 26.77
C THR A 37 -6.61 0.17 26.85
N PRO A 38 -7.56 -0.25 27.71
CA PRO A 38 -7.94 -1.65 27.85
C PRO A 38 -8.97 -1.98 26.79
N ASN A 39 -8.52 -2.19 25.55
CA ASN A 39 -9.30 -2.92 24.55
C ASN A 39 -8.32 -3.76 23.73
N ALA A 40 -7.84 -4.84 24.33
CA ALA A 40 -7.21 -5.91 23.57
C ALA A 40 -8.31 -6.53 22.69
N PHE A 41 -8.42 -6.05 21.45
CA PHE A 41 -9.34 -6.62 20.46
C PHE A 41 -9.08 -8.13 20.36
N HIS A 42 -10.14 -8.92 20.30
CA HIS A 42 -10.01 -10.36 20.11
C HIS A 42 -9.22 -10.63 18.82
N PRO A 43 -8.24 -11.56 18.80
CA PRO A 43 -7.37 -11.79 17.64
C PRO A 43 -8.13 -12.21 16.37
N ALA A 44 -9.36 -12.71 16.51
CA ALA A 44 -10.23 -13.02 15.38
C ALA A 44 -10.69 -11.76 14.61
N LEU A 45 -10.68 -10.57 15.21
CA LEU A 45 -11.11 -9.34 14.56
C LEU A 45 -10.15 -8.88 13.46
N PRO A 46 -8.83 -8.68 13.71
CA PRO A 46 -7.90 -8.34 12.63
C PRO A 46 -7.81 -9.46 11.58
N LEU A 47 -7.97 -10.73 11.99
CA LEU A 47 -8.02 -11.84 11.06
C LEU A 47 -9.24 -11.77 10.14
N GLY A 48 -10.45 -11.64 10.72
CA GLY A 48 -11.70 -11.59 9.96
C GLY A 48 -11.73 -10.39 9.00
N LEU A 49 -11.28 -9.23 9.48
CA LEU A 49 -11.13 -8.04 8.64
C LEU A 49 -10.10 -8.28 7.54
N GLY A 50 -8.97 -8.92 7.85
CA GLY A 50 -7.98 -9.33 6.86
C GLY A 50 -8.53 -10.30 5.80
N VAL A 51 -9.41 -11.24 6.15
CA VAL A 51 -10.06 -12.14 5.18
C VAL A 51 -11.00 -11.36 4.25
N VAL A 52 -11.81 -10.44 4.79
CA VAL A 52 -12.67 -9.56 3.98
C VAL A 52 -11.83 -8.71 3.02
N VAL A 53 -10.69 -8.20 3.51
CA VAL A 53 -9.72 -7.47 2.69
C VAL A 53 -9.20 -8.37 1.56
N LEU A 54 -8.82 -9.62 1.83
CA LEU A 54 -8.34 -10.53 0.80
C LEU A 54 -9.38 -10.81 -0.28
N VAL A 55 -10.64 -11.03 0.08
CA VAL A 55 -11.73 -11.22 -0.90
C VAL A 55 -11.87 -9.98 -1.77
N SER A 56 -11.87 -8.80 -1.16
CA SER A 56 -11.99 -7.53 -1.87
C SER A 56 -10.79 -7.26 -2.78
N GLY A 57 -9.58 -7.52 -2.29
CA GLY A 57 -8.35 -7.41 -3.07
C GLY A 57 -8.31 -8.41 -4.23
N TYR A 58 -8.80 -9.62 -4.04
CA TYR A 58 -8.94 -10.60 -5.12
C TYR A 58 -9.92 -10.14 -6.20
N LEU A 59 -11.08 -9.60 -5.82
CA LEU A 59 -12.07 -9.08 -6.78
C LEU A 59 -11.58 -7.81 -7.51
N GLY A 60 -10.83 -6.95 -6.83
CA GLY A 60 -10.33 -5.69 -7.40
C GLY A 60 -9.07 -5.84 -8.25
N LEU A 61 -8.10 -6.59 -7.74
CA LEU A 61 -6.75 -6.71 -8.30
C LEU A 61 -6.52 -8.03 -9.02
N GLY A 62 -7.22 -9.11 -8.64
CA GLY A 62 -6.93 -10.48 -9.07
C GLY A 62 -5.67 -11.06 -8.39
N LEU A 63 -5.24 -12.24 -8.83
CA LEU A 63 -4.10 -12.96 -8.24
C LEU A 63 -2.75 -12.30 -8.54
N PRO A 64 -1.77 -12.33 -7.62
CA PRO A 64 -0.39 -11.95 -7.90
C PRO A 64 0.16 -12.73 -9.10
N GLN A 65 0.70 -12.02 -10.09
CA GLN A 65 1.18 -12.60 -11.35
C GLN A 65 2.71 -12.56 -11.47
N HIS A 66 3.38 -11.76 -10.63
CA HIS A 66 4.82 -11.60 -10.68
C HIS A 66 5.46 -12.16 -9.41
N TYR A 67 6.50 -12.98 -9.57
CA TYR A 67 7.21 -13.62 -8.44
C TYR A 67 7.85 -12.63 -7.45
N TYR A 68 8.13 -11.39 -7.86
CA TYR A 68 8.63 -10.35 -6.96
C TYR A 68 7.59 -9.89 -5.94
N GLN A 69 6.29 -9.95 -6.26
CA GLN A 69 5.21 -9.51 -5.36
C GLN A 69 5.20 -10.30 -4.04
N PRO A 70 5.10 -11.65 -4.04
CA PRO A 70 5.16 -12.42 -2.80
C PRO A 70 6.54 -12.37 -2.14
N LEU A 71 7.62 -12.23 -2.91
CA LEU A 71 8.98 -12.13 -2.36
C LEU A 71 9.14 -10.86 -1.51
N PHE A 72 8.74 -9.70 -2.04
CA PHE A 72 8.77 -8.44 -1.28
C PHE A 72 7.78 -8.44 -0.13
N ALA A 73 6.59 -9.03 -0.31
CA ALA A 73 5.63 -9.21 0.79
C ALA A 73 6.26 -9.99 1.94
N GLY A 74 6.91 -11.12 1.66
CA GLY A 74 7.60 -11.93 2.66
C GLY A 74 8.69 -11.15 3.38
N LEU A 75 9.50 -10.40 2.65
CA LEU A 75 10.55 -9.57 3.23
C LEU A 75 9.99 -8.50 4.18
N VAL A 76 8.91 -7.80 3.77
CA VAL A 76 8.25 -6.81 4.62
C VAL A 76 7.62 -7.45 5.85
N VAL A 77 6.94 -8.58 5.72
CA VAL A 77 6.39 -9.34 6.86
C VAL A 77 7.49 -9.64 7.88
N ILE A 78 8.61 -10.20 7.42
CA ILE A 78 9.76 -10.52 8.28
C ILE A 78 10.26 -9.26 8.98
N LEU A 79 10.50 -8.17 8.25
CA LEU A 79 11.03 -6.92 8.80
C LEU A 79 10.09 -6.28 9.83
N VAL A 80 8.79 -6.26 9.54
CA VAL A 80 7.78 -5.62 10.39
C VAL A 80 7.60 -6.38 11.70
N TYR A 81 7.57 -7.71 11.66
CA TYR A 81 7.54 -8.52 12.88
C TYR A 81 8.87 -8.51 13.62
N HIS A 82 10.00 -8.54 12.92
CA HIS A 82 11.33 -8.42 13.54
C HIS A 82 11.50 -7.09 14.29
N ARG A 83 10.96 -6.00 13.74
CA ARG A 83 10.95 -4.67 14.38
C ARG A 83 9.83 -4.47 15.40
N GLN A 84 9.00 -5.49 15.65
CA GLN A 84 7.85 -5.43 16.56
C GLN A 84 6.88 -4.29 16.24
N LEU A 85 6.73 -3.95 14.95
CA LEU A 85 5.81 -2.91 14.48
C LEU A 85 4.36 -3.40 14.44
N TRP A 86 4.15 -4.71 14.28
CA TRP A 86 2.84 -5.36 14.41
C TRP A 86 2.81 -6.30 15.61
N SER A 87 1.68 -6.30 16.30
CA SER A 87 1.41 -7.25 17.37
C SER A 87 1.08 -8.64 16.80
N LEU A 88 1.75 -9.66 17.34
CA LEU A 88 1.47 -11.05 17.04
C LEU A 88 0.35 -11.54 17.94
N ALA A 89 -0.70 -12.13 17.36
CA ALA A 89 -1.70 -12.83 18.16
C ALA A 89 -1.05 -13.99 18.95
N PRO A 90 -1.46 -14.21 20.21
CA PRO A 90 -0.96 -15.32 21.01
C PRO A 90 -1.50 -16.68 20.52
N GLY A 91 -0.70 -17.73 20.72
CA GLY A 91 -1.10 -19.12 20.47
C GLY A 91 -1.30 -19.46 18.98
N HIS A 92 -2.32 -20.28 18.69
CA HIS A 92 -2.59 -20.83 17.36
C HIS A 92 -3.01 -19.78 16.31
N TRP A 93 -3.50 -18.61 16.75
CA TRP A 93 -3.92 -17.51 15.86
C TRP A 93 -2.76 -16.81 15.16
N ARG A 94 -1.53 -17.02 15.64
CA ARG A 94 -0.31 -16.42 15.09
C ARG A 94 -0.13 -16.74 13.61
N TRP A 95 -0.24 -18.02 13.24
CA TRP A 95 0.02 -18.47 11.87
C TRP A 95 -1.02 -18.00 10.86
N PRO A 96 -2.34 -18.13 11.13
CA PRO A 96 -3.36 -17.56 10.25
C PRO A 96 -3.17 -16.06 10.04
N GLN A 97 -2.86 -15.29 11.09
CA GLN A 97 -2.64 -13.84 10.96
C GLN A 97 -1.43 -13.53 10.08
N ILE A 98 -0.30 -14.23 10.26
CA ILE A 98 0.89 -14.05 9.41
C ILE A 98 0.57 -14.35 7.95
N ILE A 99 -0.16 -15.43 7.67
CA ILE A 99 -0.56 -15.83 6.31
C ILE A 99 -1.44 -14.75 5.69
N VAL A 100 -2.46 -14.27 6.41
CA VAL A 100 -3.36 -13.22 5.93
C VAL A 100 -2.59 -11.93 5.64
N ASN A 101 -1.69 -11.51 6.54
CA ASN A 101 -0.85 -10.33 6.33
C ASN A 101 0.09 -10.48 5.12
N PHE A 102 0.68 -11.66 4.94
CA PHE A 102 1.53 -11.98 3.80
C PHE A 102 0.76 -11.89 2.47
N LEU A 103 -0.42 -12.52 2.41
CA LEU A 103 -1.27 -12.48 1.22
C LEU A 103 -1.74 -11.06 0.92
N MET A 104 -2.14 -10.32 1.95
CA MET A 104 -2.59 -8.94 1.81
C MET A 104 -1.46 -8.03 1.31
N LEU A 105 -0.25 -8.16 1.87
CA LEU A 105 0.94 -7.45 1.38
C LEU A 105 1.29 -7.84 -0.06
N SER A 106 1.11 -9.10 -0.44
CA SER A 106 1.33 -9.55 -1.83
C SER A 106 0.39 -8.82 -2.80
N LEU A 107 -0.87 -8.62 -2.40
CA LEU A 107 -1.83 -7.82 -3.16
C LEU A 107 -1.48 -6.32 -3.16
N PHE A 108 -0.99 -5.76 -2.05
CA PHE A 108 -0.45 -4.39 -2.05
C PHE A 108 0.73 -4.23 -3.00
N PHE A 109 1.65 -5.20 -3.06
CA PHE A 109 2.73 -5.17 -4.04
C PHE A 109 2.24 -5.36 -5.47
N LYS A 110 1.09 -6.00 -5.69
CA LYS A 110 0.45 -6.03 -7.01
C LYS A 110 -0.01 -4.65 -7.47
N LEU A 111 -0.45 -3.77 -6.58
CA LEU A 111 -0.71 -2.37 -6.93
C LEU A 111 0.58 -1.66 -7.37
N LEU A 112 1.70 -1.91 -6.68
CA LEU A 112 2.96 -1.21 -6.94
C LEU A 112 3.68 -1.73 -8.20
N ILE A 113 3.81 -3.05 -8.35
CA ILE A 113 4.56 -3.71 -9.43
C ILE A 113 3.66 -4.04 -10.61
N GLY A 114 2.34 -3.97 -10.45
CA GLY A 114 1.38 -4.22 -11.52
C GLY A 114 1.20 -5.70 -11.94
N GLY A 115 0.31 -5.93 -12.91
CA GLY A 115 -0.05 -7.26 -13.42
C GLY A 115 0.67 -7.69 -14.71
N GLY A 116 1.92 -7.27 -14.94
CA GLY A 116 2.65 -7.71 -16.14
C GLY A 116 2.15 -7.09 -17.45
N THR A 117 1.72 -5.82 -17.42
CA THR A 117 1.31 -5.09 -18.62
C THR A 117 2.47 -4.91 -19.59
N ARG A 118 2.46 -5.67 -20.70
CA ARG A 118 3.47 -5.59 -21.78
C ARG A 118 3.33 -4.34 -22.65
N TYR A 119 2.13 -3.74 -22.68
CA TYR A 119 1.81 -2.55 -23.49
C TYR A 119 1.35 -1.41 -22.58
N PRO A 120 2.27 -0.68 -21.92
CA PRO A 120 1.94 0.40 -20.99
C PRO A 120 1.15 1.54 -21.61
N LEU A 121 1.22 1.71 -22.94
CA LEU A 121 0.50 2.77 -23.64
C LEU A 121 -0.76 2.24 -24.34
N GLY A 122 -1.13 0.97 -24.16
CA GLY A 122 -2.33 0.39 -24.77
C GLY A 122 -3.64 1.05 -24.31
N TRP A 123 -3.62 1.81 -23.21
CA TRP A 123 -4.75 2.61 -22.76
C TRP A 123 -4.91 3.93 -23.54
N LEU A 124 -3.84 4.42 -24.18
CA LEU A 124 -3.87 5.66 -24.96
C LEU A 124 -4.53 5.38 -26.31
N LYS A 125 -5.82 5.68 -26.40
CA LYS A 125 -6.61 5.53 -27.63
C LYS A 125 -7.02 6.88 -28.15
N VAL A 126 -7.03 7.03 -29.46
CA VAL A 126 -7.53 8.22 -30.16
C VAL A 126 -8.87 7.91 -30.84
N PRO A 127 -9.81 8.86 -30.84
CA PRO A 127 -11.05 8.70 -31.56
C PRO A 127 -10.76 8.82 -33.06
N VAL A 128 -11.10 7.78 -33.82
CA VAL A 128 -10.97 7.76 -35.29
C VAL A 128 -12.35 7.52 -35.87
N LEU A 129 -12.74 8.37 -36.82
CA LEU A 129 -13.95 8.17 -37.60
C LEU A 129 -13.71 7.01 -38.57
N LYS A 130 -14.35 5.87 -38.33
CA LYS A 130 -14.32 4.75 -39.25
C LYS A 130 -15.58 4.73 -40.09
N LYS A 131 -15.39 4.57 -41.38
CA LYS A 131 -16.47 4.22 -42.30
C LYS A 131 -16.84 2.76 -42.08
N ILE A 132 -18.08 2.50 -41.68
CA ILE A 132 -18.60 1.13 -41.63
C ILE A 132 -18.92 0.74 -43.07
N SER A 133 -18.28 -0.31 -43.58
CA SER A 133 -18.66 -0.88 -44.86
C SER A 133 -20.03 -1.55 -44.71
N PRO A 134 -21.00 -1.25 -45.58
CA PRO A 134 -22.32 -1.88 -45.49
C PRO A 134 -22.17 -3.40 -45.66
N THR A 135 -22.75 -4.15 -44.73
CA THR A 135 -22.91 -5.61 -44.81
C THR A 135 -23.87 -5.95 -45.96
N GLU A 136 -23.78 -7.15 -46.53
CA GLU A 136 -24.67 -7.59 -47.65
C GLU A 136 -26.17 -7.51 -47.32
N GLU A 137 -26.52 -7.52 -46.03
CA GLU A 137 -27.90 -7.39 -45.53
C GLU A 137 -28.35 -5.94 -45.25
N SER A 138 -27.51 -4.92 -45.52
CA SER A 138 -27.81 -3.53 -45.17
C SER A 138 -28.84 -2.90 -46.14
N PRO A 139 -29.77 -2.06 -45.65
CA PRO A 139 -30.68 -1.29 -46.50
C PRO A 139 -29.95 -0.49 -47.59
N TRP A 140 -30.58 -0.33 -48.75
CA TRP A 140 -30.00 0.40 -49.90
C TRP A 140 -29.53 1.83 -49.55
N TYR A 141 -30.15 2.47 -48.55
CA TYR A 141 -29.78 3.80 -48.10
C TYR A 141 -28.38 3.84 -47.45
N ASP A 142 -28.00 2.80 -46.71
CA ASP A 142 -26.68 2.69 -46.07
C ASP A 142 -25.55 2.48 -47.09
N GLN A 143 -25.89 2.12 -48.33
CA GLN A 143 -24.94 2.05 -49.44
C GLN A 143 -24.64 3.43 -50.03
N LEU A 144 -25.59 4.37 -49.95
CA LEU A 144 -25.45 5.75 -50.47
C LEU A 144 -24.90 6.72 -49.43
N PHE A 145 -25.28 6.56 -48.16
CA PHE A 145 -24.84 7.40 -47.06
C PHE A 145 -23.91 6.61 -46.14
N PRO A 146 -22.59 6.88 -46.18
CA PRO A 146 -21.65 6.15 -45.33
C PRO A 146 -21.95 6.43 -43.86
N ASN A 147 -22.24 5.37 -43.12
CA ASN A 147 -22.34 5.44 -41.67
C ASN A 147 -20.93 5.58 -41.07
N PHE A 148 -20.73 6.62 -40.27
CA PHE A 148 -19.49 6.86 -39.55
C PHE A 148 -19.69 6.51 -38.08
N GLU A 149 -18.82 5.66 -37.56
CA GLU A 149 -18.76 5.36 -36.14
C GLU A 149 -17.45 5.89 -35.56
N VAL A 150 -17.54 6.47 -34.36
CA VAL A 150 -16.36 6.89 -33.60
C VAL A 150 -15.76 5.65 -32.95
N ALA A 151 -14.72 5.11 -33.57
CA ALA A 151 -13.97 3.98 -33.03
C ALA A 151 -12.73 4.47 -32.28
N TRP A 152 -12.49 3.92 -31.09
CA TRP A 152 -11.27 4.20 -30.32
C TRP A 152 -10.14 3.26 -30.77
N GLN A 153 -9.15 3.80 -31.49
CA GLN A 153 -8.00 3.03 -31.96
C GLN A 153 -6.71 3.44 -31.23
N GLY A 154 -5.78 2.48 -31.08
CA GLY A 154 -4.44 2.80 -30.62
C GLY A 154 -3.66 3.60 -31.66
N ILE A 155 -2.77 4.48 -31.20
CA ILE A 155 -1.86 5.22 -32.07
C ILE A 155 -0.76 4.26 -32.55
N PRO A 156 -0.69 3.96 -33.86
CA PRO A 156 0.30 3.02 -34.39
C PRO A 156 1.73 3.46 -34.02
N ALA A 157 2.60 2.49 -33.75
CA ALA A 157 3.98 2.68 -33.24
C ALA A 157 4.12 3.19 -31.80
N VAL A 158 3.12 3.89 -31.23
CA VAL A 158 3.14 4.34 -29.83
C VAL A 158 2.49 3.30 -28.93
N THR A 159 1.31 2.81 -29.29
CA THR A 159 0.60 1.78 -28.50
C THR A 159 1.23 0.40 -28.61
N ASP A 160 1.98 0.16 -29.68
CA ASP A 160 2.68 -1.10 -29.93
C ASP A 160 4.03 -1.18 -29.20
N LEU A 161 4.46 -0.09 -28.57
CA LEU A 161 5.70 -0.06 -27.80
C LEU A 161 5.61 -1.03 -26.62
N SER A 162 6.29 -2.16 -26.75
CA SER A 162 6.39 -3.16 -25.70
C SER A 162 7.68 -2.99 -24.93
N PHE A 163 7.57 -2.74 -23.63
CA PHE A 163 8.70 -2.90 -22.72
C PHE A 163 8.19 -3.45 -21.40
N ASP A 164 9.07 -4.13 -20.68
CA ASP A 164 8.72 -4.75 -19.41
C ASP A 164 8.66 -3.69 -18.30
N VAL A 165 7.47 -3.10 -18.15
CA VAL A 165 7.16 -2.10 -17.10
C VAL A 165 7.44 -2.69 -15.72
N THR A 166 7.15 -3.97 -15.54
CA THR A 166 7.26 -4.65 -14.25
C THR A 166 8.71 -4.81 -13.80
N MET A 167 9.64 -4.95 -14.74
CA MET A 167 11.08 -4.90 -14.46
C MET A 167 11.49 -3.52 -13.91
N ILE A 168 11.06 -2.44 -14.56
CA ILE A 168 11.37 -1.05 -14.13
C ILE A 168 10.77 -0.79 -12.74
N GLN A 169 9.50 -1.15 -12.53
CA GLN A 169 8.83 -1.01 -11.23
C GLN A 169 9.55 -1.80 -10.13
N SER A 170 9.97 -3.04 -10.43
CA SER A 170 10.71 -3.86 -9.47
C SER A 170 12.06 -3.23 -9.10
N PHE A 171 12.77 -2.68 -10.08
CA PHE A 171 14.04 -1.98 -9.82
C PHE A 171 13.84 -0.72 -8.97
N LEU A 172 12.82 0.09 -9.30
CA LEU A 172 12.47 1.28 -8.50
C LEU A 172 12.03 0.91 -7.08
N LEU A 173 11.35 -0.22 -6.91
CA LEU A 173 10.95 -0.72 -5.59
C LEU A 173 12.17 -1.12 -4.75
N ILE A 174 13.14 -1.83 -5.35
CA ILE A 174 14.40 -2.18 -4.69
C ILE A 174 15.16 -0.91 -4.30
N ALA A 175 15.24 0.06 -5.21
CA ALA A 175 15.89 1.34 -4.94
C ALA A 175 15.20 2.09 -3.79
N THR A 176 13.87 2.12 -3.78
CA THR A 176 13.06 2.73 -2.71
C THR A 176 13.35 2.05 -1.37
N LEU A 177 13.35 0.72 -1.36
CA LEU A 177 13.62 -0.07 -0.15
C LEU A 177 15.05 0.15 0.36
N ALA A 178 16.05 0.15 -0.53
CA ALA A 178 17.43 0.44 -0.19
C ALA A 178 17.57 1.84 0.42
N GLY A 179 16.95 2.85 -0.19
CA GLY A 179 16.89 4.21 0.34
C GLY A 179 16.29 4.26 1.75
N ALA A 180 15.18 3.54 1.97
CA ALA A 180 14.53 3.47 3.28
C ALA A 180 15.41 2.77 4.32
N VAL A 181 16.13 1.70 3.95
CA VAL A 181 17.05 0.97 4.84
C VAL A 181 18.24 1.85 5.25
N PHE A 182 18.84 2.58 4.32
CA PHE A 182 19.92 3.54 4.60
C PHE A 182 19.43 4.86 5.21
N ARG A 183 18.12 4.99 5.49
CA ARG A 183 17.47 6.21 5.99
C ARG A 183 17.69 7.44 5.10
N PHE A 184 17.96 7.23 3.81
CA PHE A 184 18.13 8.31 2.84
C PHE A 184 16.77 8.72 2.27
N GLN A 185 16.02 9.47 3.07
CA GLN A 185 14.64 9.88 2.78
C GLN A 185 14.43 10.54 1.40
N PRO A 186 15.24 11.51 0.94
CA PRO A 186 14.98 12.15 -0.35
C PRO A 186 15.12 11.15 -1.52
N PHE A 187 16.10 10.25 -1.47
CA PHE A 187 16.25 9.19 -2.49
C PHE A 187 15.09 8.20 -2.47
N ALA A 188 14.68 7.74 -1.28
CA ALA A 188 13.52 6.86 -1.13
C ALA A 188 12.23 7.53 -1.63
N SER A 189 12.03 8.82 -1.34
CA SER A 189 10.86 9.57 -1.79
C SER A 189 10.83 9.75 -3.31
N LEU A 190 11.98 10.08 -3.93
CA LEU A 190 12.09 10.25 -5.38
C LEU A 190 11.80 8.94 -6.12
N THR A 191 12.40 7.85 -5.65
CA THR A 191 12.20 6.52 -6.24
C THR A 191 10.77 6.01 -6.04
N ALA A 192 10.13 6.30 -4.89
CA ALA A 192 8.72 6.01 -4.67
C ALA A 192 7.78 6.80 -5.59
N VAL A 193 8.06 8.09 -5.82
CA VAL A 193 7.28 8.92 -6.75
C VAL A 193 7.43 8.42 -8.19
N LEU A 194 8.65 8.11 -8.61
CA LEU A 194 8.90 7.52 -9.93
C LEU A 194 8.18 6.18 -10.08
N LEU A 195 8.20 5.34 -9.05
CA LEU A 195 7.48 4.07 -9.04
C LEU A 195 5.98 4.30 -9.23
N LEU A 196 5.38 5.26 -8.50
CA LEU A 196 3.97 5.60 -8.64
C LEU A 196 3.61 6.05 -10.06
N LEU A 197 4.45 6.91 -10.67
CA LEU A 197 4.24 7.38 -12.04
C LEU A 197 4.28 6.24 -13.06
N VAL A 198 5.25 5.33 -12.93
CA VAL A 198 5.40 4.17 -13.82
C VAL A 198 4.26 3.16 -13.62
N SER A 199 3.58 3.15 -12.47
CA SER A 199 2.45 2.26 -12.18
C SER A 199 1.09 2.75 -12.66
N ILE A 200 0.97 3.99 -13.15
CA ILE A 200 -0.29 4.55 -13.67
C ILE A 200 -0.93 3.67 -14.76
N PRO A 201 -0.20 3.16 -15.76
CA PRO A 201 -0.79 2.27 -16.76
C PRO A 201 -1.41 1.00 -16.18
N THR A 202 -0.85 0.47 -15.09
CA THR A 202 -1.38 -0.75 -14.51
C THR A 202 -2.67 -0.49 -13.73
N PHE A 203 -2.81 0.71 -13.17
CA PHE A 203 -3.99 1.16 -12.45
C PHE A 203 -5.26 1.15 -13.29
N THR A 204 -5.19 1.35 -14.60
CA THR A 204 -6.39 1.34 -15.46
C THR A 204 -7.00 -0.05 -15.63
N SER A 205 -6.27 -1.12 -15.28
CA SER A 205 -6.73 -2.51 -15.42
C SER A 205 -7.52 -3.04 -14.23
N PHE A 206 -7.54 -2.30 -13.12
CA PHE A 206 -8.15 -2.76 -11.87
C PHE A 206 -9.61 -2.34 -11.75
N ASN A 207 -10.40 -3.15 -11.03
CA ASN A 207 -11.75 -2.76 -10.65
C ASN A 207 -11.69 -1.87 -9.38
N TRP A 208 -11.71 -0.55 -9.60
CA TRP A 208 -11.47 0.45 -8.56
C TRP A 208 -12.48 0.43 -7.41
N GLU A 209 -13.71 -0.02 -7.64
CA GLU A 209 -14.72 -0.13 -6.58
C GLU A 209 -14.23 -1.07 -5.46
N TRP A 210 -13.71 -2.24 -5.86
CA TRP A 210 -13.14 -3.22 -4.94
C TRP A 210 -11.75 -2.83 -4.44
N VAL A 211 -10.93 -2.17 -5.26
CA VAL A 211 -9.59 -1.70 -4.85
C VAL A 211 -9.68 -0.65 -3.76
N VAL A 212 -10.59 0.32 -3.86
CA VAL A 212 -10.77 1.34 -2.81
C VAL A 212 -11.17 0.66 -1.50
N LEU A 213 -12.10 -0.29 -1.55
CA LEU A 213 -12.52 -1.05 -0.38
C LEU A 213 -11.35 -1.88 0.21
N PHE A 214 -10.54 -2.52 -0.65
CA PHE A 214 -9.30 -3.19 -0.24
C PHE A 214 -8.32 -2.24 0.44
N LEU A 215 -8.09 -1.03 -0.09
CA LEU A 215 -7.17 -0.05 0.47
C LEU A 215 -7.64 0.45 1.84
N VAL A 216 -8.92 0.80 1.97
CA VAL A 216 -9.51 1.32 3.22
C VAL A 216 -9.51 0.24 4.30
N LEU A 217 -10.06 -0.94 3.99
CA LEU A 217 -10.13 -2.04 4.96
C LEU A 217 -8.73 -2.62 5.25
N GLY A 218 -7.85 -2.70 4.25
CA GLY A 218 -6.48 -3.18 4.43
C GLY A 218 -5.67 -2.24 5.31
N GLY A 219 -5.79 -0.93 5.08
CA GLY A 219 -5.22 0.10 5.95
C GLY A 219 -5.75 0.01 7.38
N ALA A 220 -7.07 -0.13 7.55
CA ALA A 220 -7.68 -0.32 8.87
C ALA A 220 -7.20 -1.62 9.56
N SER A 221 -7.11 -2.73 8.83
CA SER A 221 -6.61 -4.01 9.33
C SER A 221 -5.18 -3.90 9.85
N LEU A 222 -4.29 -3.29 9.05
CA LEU A 222 -2.90 -3.09 9.43
C LEU A 222 -2.76 -2.11 10.59
N TYR A 223 -3.56 -1.04 10.60
CA TYR A 223 -3.56 -0.04 11.66
C TYR A 223 -3.96 -0.66 13.01
N LEU A 224 -5.02 -1.47 13.05
CA LEU A 224 -5.43 -2.18 14.27
C LEU A 224 -4.33 -3.08 14.83
N GLN A 225 -3.45 -3.61 13.98
CA GLN A 225 -2.32 -4.46 14.40
C GLN A 225 -1.11 -3.67 14.91
N THR A 226 -1.04 -2.35 14.68
CA THR A 226 0.02 -1.50 15.26
C THR A 226 -0.19 -1.22 16.75
N TYR A 227 -1.40 -1.46 17.26
CA TYR A 227 -1.67 -1.39 18.70
C TYR A 227 -1.14 -2.65 19.40
N PRO A 228 -0.43 -2.50 20.54
CA PRO A 228 0.00 -3.64 21.32
C PRO A 228 -1.24 -4.36 21.85
N LEU A 229 -1.40 -5.63 21.47
CA LEU A 229 -2.28 -6.55 22.17
C LEU A 229 -1.71 -6.72 23.58
N THR A 230 -2.23 -5.95 24.54
CA THR A 230 -1.88 -6.15 25.95
C THR A 230 -2.45 -7.52 26.33
N VAL A 231 -1.60 -8.54 26.30
CA VAL A 231 -1.93 -9.86 26.83
C VAL A 231 -2.24 -9.65 28.29
N ARG A 232 -3.52 -9.74 28.65
CA ARG A 232 -3.96 -9.69 30.05
C ARG A 232 -3.20 -10.83 30.75
N PRO A 233 -2.34 -10.56 31.75
CA PRO A 233 -1.68 -11.64 32.47
C PRO A 233 -2.78 -12.53 33.04
N ASN A 234 -2.71 -13.81 32.71
CA ASN A 234 -3.61 -14.81 33.29
C ASN A 234 -3.41 -14.74 34.82
N HIS A 235 -4.38 -14.20 35.54
CA HIS A 235 -4.48 -14.28 37.00
C HIS A 235 -4.77 -15.72 37.49
N ALA A 236 -4.43 -16.73 36.69
CA ALA A 236 -4.62 -18.15 36.98
C ALA A 236 -3.30 -18.79 37.42
N GLN A 237 -2.65 -18.21 38.43
CA GLN A 237 -1.66 -18.93 39.24
C GLN A 237 -1.42 -18.32 40.63
N GLN A 238 -2.43 -17.65 41.17
CA GLN A 238 -2.51 -17.36 42.60
C GLN A 238 -3.66 -18.19 43.17
N LYS A 239 -3.47 -19.51 43.14
CA LYS A 239 -4.24 -20.43 43.97
C LYS A 239 -3.23 -21.17 44.84
N ASP A 240 -3.30 -20.80 46.11
CA ASP A 240 -3.17 -21.66 47.28
C ASP A 240 -1.75 -22.14 47.61
N GLU A 241 -1.07 -21.30 48.41
CA GLU A 241 -0.26 -21.77 49.55
C GLU A 241 -1.12 -22.58 50.54
#